data_AF-A0A847P539-F1
#
_entry.id   AF-A0A847P539-F1
#
_cell.length_a   1.000
_cell.length_b   1.000
_cell.length_c   1.000
_cell.angle_alpha   90.00
_cell.angle_beta   90.00
_cell.angle_gamma   90.00
#
_symmetry.space_group_name_H-M   'P 1'
#
loop_
_entity.id
_entity.type
_entity.pdbx_description
1 polymer ?
#
loop_
_entity_poly.entity_id
_entity_poly.type
_entity_poly.pdbx_seq_one_letter_code
_entity_poly.pdbx_strand_id
1 'polypeptide(L)'
;MTPVSTQDLQIWSNYIKSVCGNHIDGNKAYLVENRLFPLMQETKSTSWLELYSKVKSDLTGTLKRKVINAITTNETSFFRDSITFELLQYKIMPDLFDARQKQYSNGEIPIRIWSAACSTGQELYSTAIIISEMLEGKRQFDVRLLGTDISD
;
A
#
# COMPACT_ATOMS: atom_id res chain seq x y z
N MET A 1 -10.41 -12.25 26.90
CA MET A 1 -10.63 -12.10 25.44
C MET A 1 -10.63 -13.50 24.85
N THR A 2 -11.60 -13.82 23.99
CA THR A 2 -11.68 -15.16 23.40
C THR A 2 -10.67 -15.27 22.26
N PRO A 3 -9.70 -16.19 22.32
CA PRO A 3 -8.75 -16.39 21.22
C PRO A 3 -9.51 -16.78 19.94
N VAL A 4 -8.96 -16.43 18.79
CA VAL A 4 -9.49 -16.83 17.47
C VAL A 4 -9.42 -18.34 17.37
N SER A 5 -10.56 -19.00 17.23
CA SER A 5 -10.60 -20.43 16.96
C SER A 5 -10.10 -20.73 15.54
N THR A 6 -9.71 -21.97 15.26
CA THR A 6 -9.33 -22.39 13.89
C THR A 6 -10.45 -22.14 12.88
N GLN A 7 -11.72 -22.31 13.29
CA GLN A 7 -12.87 -22.05 12.45
C GLN A 7 -13.04 -20.55 12.17
N ASP A 8 -12.93 -19.70 13.19
CA ASP A 8 -12.97 -18.24 13.03
C ASP A 8 -11.83 -17.76 12.12
N LEU A 9 -10.63 -18.31 12.28
CA LEU A 9 -9.48 -17.97 11.46
C LEU A 9 -9.72 -18.31 9.99
N GLN A 10 -10.33 -19.45 9.69
CA GLN A 10 -10.63 -19.85 8.33
C GLN A 10 -11.65 -18.90 7.67
N ILE A 11 -12.68 -18.48 8.41
CA ILE A 11 -13.67 -17.49 7.95
C ILE A 11 -12.97 -16.17 7.64
N TRP A 12 -12.17 -15.66 8.57
CA TRP A 12 -11.46 -14.39 8.41
C TRP A 12 -10.40 -14.43 7.32
N SER A 13 -9.62 -15.51 7.22
CA SER A 13 -8.60 -15.67 6.16
C SER A 13 -9.25 -15.70 4.78
N ASN A 14 -10.36 -16.43 4.62
CA ASN A 14 -11.12 -16.44 3.36
C ASN A 14 -11.70 -15.05 3.03
N TYR A 15 -12.23 -14.36 4.03
CA TYR A 15 -12.78 -13.02 3.85
C TYR A 15 -11.70 -12.01 3.45
N ILE A 16 -10.59 -11.97 4.19
CA ILE A 16 -9.44 -11.10 3.93
C ILE A 16 -8.88 -11.36 2.53
N LYS A 17 -8.69 -12.62 2.16
CA LYS A 17 -8.29 -13.01 0.81
C LYS A 17 -9.28 -12.50 -0.24
N SER A 18 -10.59 -12.56 0.03
CA SER A 18 -11.61 -12.10 -0.91
C SER A 18 -11.66 -10.59 -1.10
N VAL A 19 -11.27 -9.80 -0.09
CA VAL A 19 -11.38 -8.33 -0.15
C VAL A 19 -10.07 -7.62 -0.49
N CYS A 20 -8.91 -8.18 -0.12
CA CYS A 20 -7.62 -7.56 -0.37
C CYS A 20 -6.53 -8.51 -0.88
N GLY A 21 -6.85 -9.77 -1.19
CA GLY A 21 -5.90 -10.74 -1.73
C GLY A 21 -4.87 -11.28 -0.71
N ASN A 22 -4.81 -10.72 0.50
CA ASN A 22 -3.88 -11.15 1.54
C ASN A 22 -4.22 -12.56 2.04
N HIS A 23 -3.22 -13.45 2.03
CA HIS A 23 -3.35 -14.80 2.59
C HIS A 23 -2.82 -14.84 4.02
N ILE A 24 -3.66 -15.28 4.96
CA ILE A 24 -3.28 -15.48 6.36
C ILE A 24 -3.21 -16.98 6.63
N ASP A 25 -2.01 -17.46 6.91
CA ASP A 25 -1.74 -18.85 7.28
C ASP A 25 -2.32 -19.19 8.66
N GLY A 26 -2.61 -20.47 8.90
CA GLY A 26 -3.14 -20.96 10.18
C GLY A 26 -2.29 -20.58 11.40
N ASN A 27 -0.97 -20.50 11.23
CA ASN A 27 -0.03 -20.15 12.30
C ASN A 27 0.04 -18.64 12.59
N LYS A 28 -0.68 -17.81 11.81
CA LYS A 28 -0.70 -16.35 11.93
C LYS A 28 -2.02 -15.82 12.51
N ALA A 29 -2.72 -16.64 13.31
CA ALA A 29 -3.96 -16.27 14.00
C ALA A 29 -3.83 -14.95 14.78
N TYR A 30 -2.67 -14.75 15.41
CA TYR A 30 -2.34 -13.54 16.17
C TYR A 30 -2.43 -12.24 15.35
N LEU A 31 -2.25 -12.30 14.02
CA LEU A 31 -2.39 -11.11 13.16
C LEU A 31 -3.85 -10.65 13.10
N VAL A 32 -4.78 -11.59 12.96
CA VAL A 32 -6.22 -11.30 12.97
C VAL A 32 -6.62 -10.76 14.35
N GLU A 33 -6.14 -11.42 15.41
CA GLU A 33 -6.38 -10.98 16.78
C GLU A 33 -5.92 -9.55 17.01
N ASN A 34 -4.62 -9.28 16.82
CA ASN A 34 -4.05 -7.99 17.15
C ASN A 34 -4.59 -6.85 16.27
N ARG A 35 -4.83 -7.13 14.98
CA ARG A 35 -5.25 -6.09 14.02
C ARG A 35 -6.74 -5.81 14.05
N LEU A 36 -7.59 -6.82 14.23
CA LEU A 36 -9.04 -6.63 14.22
C LEU A 36 -9.65 -6.44 15.61
N PHE A 37 -8.89 -6.67 16.69
CA PHE A 37 -9.39 -6.44 18.05
C PHE A 37 -9.86 -5.00 18.32
N PRO A 38 -9.16 -3.94 17.87
CA PRO A 38 -9.68 -2.57 18.01
C PRO A 38 -11.06 -2.39 17.35
N LEU A 39 -11.26 -2.99 16.18
CA LEU A 39 -12.56 -2.94 15.46
C LEU A 39 -13.63 -3.76 16.18
N MET A 40 -13.26 -4.86 16.82
CA MET A 40 -14.15 -5.66 17.66
C MET A 40 -14.68 -4.84 18.85
N GLN A 41 -13.79 -4.07 19.51
CA GLN A 41 -14.17 -3.17 20.59
C GLN A 41 -15.06 -2.03 20.10
N GLU A 42 -14.70 -1.40 18.98
CA GLU A 42 -15.46 -0.29 18.39
C GLU A 42 -16.90 -0.70 18.06
N THR A 43 -17.07 -1.89 17.48
CA THR A 43 -18.38 -2.44 17.11
C THR A 43 -19.12 -3.12 18.26
N LYS A 44 -18.53 -3.14 19.47
CA LYS A 44 -19.05 -3.83 20.66
C LYS A 44 -19.41 -5.30 20.38
N SER A 45 -18.58 -5.98 19.58
CA SER A 45 -18.80 -7.37 19.23
C SER A 45 -18.24 -8.29 20.31
N THR A 46 -19.01 -9.31 20.68
CA THR A 46 -18.67 -10.27 21.74
C THR A 46 -17.95 -11.51 21.23
N SER A 47 -17.99 -11.76 19.92
CA SER A 47 -17.27 -12.85 19.25
C SER A 47 -16.73 -12.46 17.87
N TRP A 48 -15.77 -13.24 17.37
CA TRP A 48 -15.22 -13.10 16.03
C TRP A 48 -16.27 -13.29 14.93
N LEU A 49 -17.21 -14.22 15.15
CA LEU A 49 -18.33 -14.47 14.24
C LEU A 49 -19.34 -13.31 14.22
N GLU A 50 -19.61 -12.69 15.38
CA GLU A 50 -20.47 -11.50 15.46
C GLU A 50 -19.85 -10.32 14.71
N LEU A 51 -18.55 -10.07 14.91
CA LEU A 51 -17.82 -9.04 14.16
C LEU A 51 -17.89 -9.31 12.65
N TYR A 52 -17.63 -10.56 12.23
CA TYR A 52 -17.75 -10.95 10.82
C TYR A 52 -19.16 -10.68 10.27
N SER A 53 -20.20 -11.03 11.03
CA SER A 53 -21.60 -10.83 10.63
C SER A 53 -21.94 -9.35 10.48
N LYS A 54 -21.46 -8.48 11.37
CA LYS A 54 -21.59 -7.02 11.26
C LYS A 54 -20.88 -6.48 10.03
N VAL A 55 -19.64 -6.94 9.77
CA VAL A 55 -18.88 -6.54 8.58
C VAL A 55 -19.60 -6.94 7.29
N LYS A 56 -20.21 -8.14 7.23
CA LYS A 56 -20.93 -8.62 6.03
C LYS A 56 -22.29 -7.97 5.82
N SER A 57 -22.94 -7.50 6.89
CA SER A 57 -24.24 -6.81 6.83
C SER A 57 -24.12 -5.31 6.65
N ASP A 58 -22.93 -4.73 6.80
CA ASP A 58 -22.68 -3.30 6.56
C ASP A 58 -22.72 -2.94 5.07
N LEU A 59 -23.87 -2.42 4.64
CA LEU A 59 -24.10 -1.93 3.27
C LEU A 59 -23.30 -0.67 2.93
N THR A 60 -22.80 0.07 3.92
CA THR A 60 -22.02 1.30 3.70
C THR A 60 -20.57 1.01 3.28
N GLY A 61 -20.11 -0.23 3.50
CA GLY A 61 -18.74 -0.67 3.26
C GLY A 61 -17.71 -0.07 4.23
N THR A 62 -18.15 0.64 5.28
CA THR A 62 -17.26 1.30 6.24
C THR A 62 -16.48 0.29 7.07
N LEU A 63 -17.15 -0.75 7.59
CA LEU A 63 -16.50 -1.81 8.34
C LEU A 63 -15.58 -2.64 7.46
N LYS A 64 -15.94 -2.86 6.19
CA LYS A 64 -15.05 -3.50 5.20
C LYS A 64 -13.75 -2.70 5.02
N ARG A 65 -13.83 -1.38 4.82
CA ARG A 65 -12.65 -0.50 4.70
C ARG A 65 -11.77 -0.57 5.96
N LYS A 66 -12.38 -0.52 7.14
CA LYS A 66 -11.65 -0.65 8.42
C LYS A 66 -10.93 -1.99 8.54
N VAL A 67 -11.54 -3.09 8.10
CA VAL A 67 -10.87 -4.40 8.07
C VAL A 67 -9.68 -4.37 7.11
N ILE A 68 -9.82 -3.81 5.91
CA ILE A 68 -8.72 -3.70 4.93
C ILE A 68 -7.56 -2.91 5.56
N ASN A 69 -7.82 -1.70 6.07
CA ASN A 69 -6.80 -0.83 6.65
C ASN A 69 -6.13 -1.43 7.88
N ALA A 70 -6.87 -2.18 8.71
CA ALA A 70 -6.29 -2.85 9.86
C ALA A 70 -5.37 -4.01 9.46
N ILE A 71 -5.71 -4.72 8.37
CA ILE A 71 -4.96 -5.89 7.90
C ILE A 71 -3.78 -5.51 7.00
N THR A 72 -3.81 -4.37 6.30
CA THR A 72 -2.65 -3.87 5.56
C THR A 72 -1.58 -3.39 6.53
N THR A 73 -0.31 -3.67 6.23
CA THR A 73 0.81 -3.22 7.06
C THR A 73 1.29 -1.89 6.51
N ASN A 74 0.78 -0.79 7.05
CA ASN A 74 1.04 0.56 6.55
C ASN A 74 2.31 1.17 7.14
N GLU A 75 3.41 0.41 7.15
CA GLU A 75 4.72 0.93 7.56
C GLU A 75 5.38 1.58 6.36
N THR A 76 5.54 2.89 6.38
CA THR A 76 6.23 3.66 5.34
C THR A 76 6.95 4.86 5.94
N SER A 77 8.11 5.21 5.39
CA SER A 77 8.89 6.36 5.82
C SER A 77 9.57 6.97 4.61
N PHE A 78 9.92 8.26 4.71
CA PHE A 78 10.73 8.90 3.68
C PHE A 78 12.07 8.16 3.57
N PHE A 79 12.49 7.91 2.33
CA PHE A 79 13.77 7.30 2.00
C PHE A 79 14.03 5.99 2.78
N ARG A 80 12.97 5.19 2.99
CA ARG A 80 12.98 4.01 3.88
C ARG A 80 14.14 3.05 3.64
N ASP A 81 14.43 2.77 2.37
CA ASP A 81 15.57 1.98 1.95
C ASP A 81 16.52 2.87 1.14
N SER A 82 17.56 3.37 1.82
CA SER A 82 18.52 4.29 1.22
C SER A 82 19.22 3.68 0.00
N ILE A 83 19.51 2.38 0.00
CA ILE A 83 20.19 1.71 -1.12
C ILE A 83 19.29 1.72 -2.36
N THR A 84 18.00 1.47 -2.20
CA THR A 84 17.03 1.52 -3.30
C THR A 84 16.95 2.93 -3.90
N PHE A 85 16.92 3.98 -3.07
CA PHE A 85 16.87 5.37 -3.55
C PHE A 85 18.21 5.84 -4.14
N GLU A 86 19.34 5.39 -3.62
CA GLU A 86 20.66 5.63 -4.22
C GLU A 86 20.75 5.00 -5.61
N LEU A 87 20.29 3.75 -5.76
CA LEU A 87 20.25 3.09 -7.06
C LEU A 87 19.32 3.83 -8.04
N LEU A 88 18.16 4.29 -7.55
CA LEU A 88 17.25 5.11 -8.35
C LEU A 88 17.95 6.38 -8.86
N GLN A 89 18.61 7.12 -7.96
CA GLN A 89 19.25 8.41 -8.25
C GLN A 89 20.49 8.27 -9.13
N TYR A 90 21.39 7.34 -8.81
CA TYR A 90 22.72 7.29 -9.42
C TYR A 90 22.81 6.32 -10.60
N LYS A 91 21.80 5.47 -10.81
CA LYS A 91 21.83 4.49 -11.90
C LYS A 91 20.57 4.47 -12.76
N ILE A 92 19.41 4.23 -12.17
CA ILE A 92 18.18 3.98 -12.93
C ILE A 92 17.70 5.24 -13.66
N MET A 93 17.58 6.36 -12.94
CA MET A 93 17.07 7.60 -13.52
C MET A 93 18.01 8.21 -14.57
N PRO A 94 19.35 8.27 -14.37
CA PRO A 94 20.27 8.74 -15.41
C PRO A 94 20.18 7.91 -16.70
N ASP A 95 20.21 6.58 -16.59
CA ASP A 95 20.11 5.68 -17.75
C ASP A 95 18.76 5.88 -18.48
N LEU A 96 17.67 6.09 -17.72
CA LEU A 96 16.34 6.35 -18.28
C LEU A 96 16.27 7.70 -19.02
N PHE A 97 16.83 8.77 -18.44
CA PHE A 97 16.86 10.09 -19.07
C PHE A 97 17.61 10.05 -20.39
N ASP A 98 18.79 9.43 -20.42
CA ASP A 98 19.61 9.29 -21.63
C ASP A 98 18.89 8.48 -22.72
N ALA A 99 18.26 7.38 -22.34
CA ALA A 99 17.49 6.55 -23.28
C ALA A 99 16.30 7.33 -23.86
N ARG A 100 15.56 8.06 -23.03
CA ARG A 100 14.40 8.85 -23.47
C ARG A 100 14.80 10.04 -24.33
N GLN A 101 15.89 10.73 -24.01
CA GLN A 101 16.36 11.86 -24.81
C GLN A 101 16.79 11.44 -26.22
N LYS A 102 17.36 10.25 -26.39
CA LYS A 102 17.66 9.68 -27.71
C LYS A 102 16.40 9.32 -28.50
N GLN A 103 15.33 8.95 -27.81
CA GLN A 103 14.05 8.56 -28.42
C GLN A 103 13.21 9.77 -28.86
N TYR A 104 13.22 10.84 -28.07
CA TYR A 104 12.42 12.04 -28.31
C TYR A 104 13.31 13.19 -28.77
N SER A 105 13.41 13.38 -30.10
CA SER A 105 14.26 14.41 -30.70
C SER A 105 13.64 15.80 -30.72
N ASN A 106 12.31 15.93 -30.61
CA ASN A 106 11.58 17.19 -30.59
C ASN A 106 10.42 17.14 -29.57
N GLY A 107 10.26 18.19 -28.78
CA GLY A 107 9.15 18.35 -27.83
C GLY A 107 9.43 17.85 -26.41
N GLU A 108 8.37 17.64 -25.64
CA GLU A 108 8.46 17.13 -24.26
C GLU A 108 8.80 15.62 -24.23
N ILE A 109 9.63 15.24 -23.27
CA ILE A 109 10.12 13.89 -23.03
C ILE A 109 9.32 13.27 -21.88
N PRO A 110 8.34 12.39 -22.16
CA PRO A 110 7.46 11.87 -21.12
C PRO A 110 8.14 10.79 -20.28
N ILE A 111 7.98 10.91 -18.96
CA ILE A 111 8.38 9.90 -17.97
C ILE A 111 7.18 9.62 -17.06
N ARG A 112 6.89 8.34 -16.85
CA ARG A 112 5.77 7.87 -16.04
C ARG A 112 6.29 6.85 -15.04
N ILE A 113 6.06 7.11 -13.76
CA ILE A 113 6.52 6.26 -12.66
C ILE A 113 5.31 5.91 -11.80
N TRP A 114 5.24 4.66 -11.39
CA TRP A 114 4.17 4.13 -10.54
C TRP A 114 4.77 3.56 -9.26
N SER A 115 4.39 4.14 -8.11
CA SER A 115 4.58 3.54 -6.78
C SER A 115 3.34 2.70 -6.46
N ALA A 116 3.50 1.39 -6.54
CA ALA A 116 2.47 0.43 -6.18
C ALA A 116 2.54 0.14 -4.68
N ALA A 117 1.39 0.17 -3.98
CA ALA A 117 1.30 0.12 -2.52
C ALA A 117 2.04 1.29 -1.84
N CYS A 118 1.72 2.53 -2.26
CA CYS A 118 2.40 3.73 -1.78
C CYS A 118 2.12 4.09 -0.31
N SER A 119 1.18 3.40 0.33
CA SER A 119 0.69 3.66 1.68
C SER A 119 0.35 5.15 1.85
N THR A 120 0.86 5.83 2.89
CA THR A 120 0.66 7.27 3.09
C THR A 120 1.50 8.18 2.17
N GLY A 121 2.19 7.63 1.18
CA GLY A 121 2.78 8.36 0.05
C GLY A 121 4.27 8.72 0.18
N GLN A 122 4.94 8.44 1.30
CA GLN A 122 6.32 8.84 1.55
C GLN A 122 7.30 8.32 0.48
N GLU A 123 7.10 7.10 -0.03
CA GLU A 123 7.91 6.55 -1.12
C GLU A 123 7.75 7.35 -2.42
N LEU A 124 6.50 7.67 -2.78
CA LEU A 124 6.16 8.48 -3.95
C LEU A 124 6.79 9.87 -3.85
N TYR A 125 6.71 10.50 -2.67
CA TYR A 125 7.30 11.81 -2.42
C TYR A 125 8.83 11.78 -2.38
N SER A 126 9.45 10.77 -1.78
CA SER A 126 10.90 10.57 -1.85
C SER A 126 11.39 10.45 -3.29
N THR A 127 10.66 9.69 -4.11
CA THR A 127 10.92 9.58 -5.56
C THR A 127 10.77 10.93 -6.24
N ALA A 128 9.71 11.68 -5.92
CA ALA A 128 9.45 13.01 -6.48
C ALA A 128 10.58 14.00 -6.16
N ILE A 129 11.04 14.02 -4.90
CA ILE A 129 12.13 14.90 -4.44
C ILE A 129 13.40 14.63 -5.24
N ILE A 130 13.83 13.36 -5.30
CA ILE A 130 15.05 12.96 -6.05
C ILE A 130 14.95 13.38 -7.52
N ILE A 131 13.82 13.08 -8.18
CA ILE A 131 13.67 13.40 -9.60
C ILE A 131 13.63 14.92 -9.83
N SER A 132 12.96 15.66 -8.95
CA SER A 132 12.91 17.13 -9.02
C SER A 132 14.32 17.72 -8.93
N GLU A 133 15.15 17.25 -8.01
CA GLU A 133 16.55 17.68 -7.87
C GLU A 133 17.38 17.33 -9.11
N MET A 134 17.21 16.12 -9.67
CA MET A 134 17.94 15.69 -10.86
C MET A 134 17.55 16.45 -12.15
N LEU A 135 16.33 16.98 -12.19
CA LEU A 135 15.75 17.68 -13.34
C LEU A 135 15.80 19.20 -13.21
N GLU A 136 16.47 19.74 -12.20
CA GLU A 136 16.62 21.18 -12.05
C GLU A 136 17.18 21.80 -13.35
N GLY A 137 16.44 22.75 -13.93
CA GLY A 137 16.77 23.38 -15.22
C GLY A 137 16.40 22.58 -16.49
N LYS A 138 16.01 21.31 -16.39
CA LYS A 138 15.68 20.43 -17.53
C LYS A 138 14.18 20.36 -17.82
N ARG A 139 13.60 21.48 -18.28
CA ARG A 139 12.14 21.64 -18.51
C ARG A 139 11.54 20.76 -19.61
N GLN A 140 12.38 20.12 -20.43
CA GLN A 140 11.93 19.24 -21.49
C GLN A 140 11.32 17.92 -20.98
N PHE A 141 11.57 17.50 -19.73
CA PHE A 141 11.01 16.26 -19.19
C PHE A 141 9.62 16.49 -18.56
N ASP A 142 8.61 15.81 -19.08
CA ASP A 142 7.26 15.75 -18.48
C ASP A 142 7.19 14.50 -17.59
N VAL A 143 7.47 14.65 -16.30
CA VAL A 143 7.40 13.55 -15.32
C VAL A 143 6.03 13.51 -14.67
N ARG A 144 5.41 12.33 -14.65
CA ARG A 144 4.21 12.07 -13.83
C ARG A 144 4.41 10.86 -12.95
N LEU A 145 3.97 11.01 -11.70
CA LEU A 145 4.07 10.04 -10.62
C LEU A 145 2.66 9.60 -10.24
N LEU A 146 2.41 8.30 -10.27
CA LEU A 146 1.17 7.69 -9.79
C LEU A 146 1.47 6.92 -8.52
N GLY A 147 0.76 7.20 -7.44
CA GLY A 147 0.73 6.36 -6.23
C GLY A 147 -0.61 5.66 -6.14
N THR A 148 -0.62 4.35 -5.91
CA THR A 148 -1.85 3.61 -5.63
C THR A 148 -1.67 2.74 -4.40
N ASP A 149 -2.67 2.71 -3.53
CA ASP A 149 -2.76 1.74 -2.44
C ASP A 149 -4.17 1.16 -2.36
N ILE A 150 -4.29 -0.02 -1.75
CA ILE A 150 -5.56 -0.66 -1.45
C ILE A 150 -6.16 -0.14 -0.14
N SER A 151 -5.32 0.38 0.76
CA SER A 151 -5.77 1.09 1.94
C SER A 151 -6.08 2.55 1.62
N ASP A 152 -7.13 3.07 2.27
CA ASP A 152 -7.46 4.50 2.25
C ASP A 152 -6.57 5.30 3.22
#